data_AF-A0ABD4VRC0-F1
#
_entry.id   AF-A0ABD4VRC0-F1
#
_cell.length_a   1.000
_cell.length_b   1.000
_cell.length_c   1.000
_cell.angle_alpha   90.00
_cell.angle_beta   90.00
_cell.angle_gamma   90.00
#
_symmetry.space_group_name_H-M   'P 1'
#
loop_
_entity.id
_entity.type
_entity.pdbx_description
1 polymer ?
#
loop_
_entity_poly.entity_id
_entity_poly.type
_entity_poly.pdbx_seq_one_letter_code
_entity_poly.pdbx_strand_id
1 'polypeptide(L)'
;MKELTDNKSEILIFECNRLEINPKEYWIEIIEVSFIKGDNYISISRLSYEDEIYIEYNDQINCLYSNYKDVKFELKENILSIQVLNNNKRYNMPCKIRIVLNTNCNSLNETFEILQAPTKDL
;
A
#
# COMPACT_ATOMS: atom_id res chain seq x y z
N MET A 1 -34.19 5.98 -10.29
CA MET A 1 -33.09 6.93 -10.03
C MET A 1 -31.87 6.39 -10.74
N LYS A 2 -31.19 7.19 -11.55
CA LYS A 2 -29.87 6.84 -12.08
C LYS A 2 -28.91 6.95 -10.91
N GLU A 3 -28.34 5.84 -10.45
CA GLU A 3 -27.13 5.90 -9.63
C GLU A 3 -26.08 6.64 -10.47
N LEU A 4 -25.63 7.79 -9.97
CA LEU A 4 -24.42 8.42 -10.43
C LEU A 4 -23.29 7.44 -10.07
N THR A 5 -22.92 6.58 -11.01
CA THR A 5 -21.61 5.94 -10.97
C THR A 5 -20.60 7.05 -11.16
N ASP A 6 -20.19 7.67 -10.05
CA ASP A 6 -19.00 8.49 -10.01
C ASP A 6 -17.88 7.66 -10.63
N ASN A 7 -17.44 8.05 -11.83
CA ASN A 7 -16.24 7.52 -12.46
C ASN A 7 -15.05 7.93 -11.60
N LYS A 8 -14.89 7.30 -10.43
CA LYS A 8 -13.67 7.37 -9.65
C LYS A 8 -12.56 6.85 -10.54
N SER A 9 -11.46 7.61 -10.63
CA SER A 9 -10.27 7.15 -11.33
C SER A 9 -9.88 5.78 -10.76
N GLU A 10 -9.83 4.76 -11.61
CA GLU A 10 -9.40 3.42 -11.22
C GLU A 10 -7.91 3.37 -10.82
N ILE A 11 -7.19 4.49 -11.00
CA ILE A 11 -5.78 4.64 -10.65
C ILE A 11 -5.60 5.87 -9.75
N LEU A 12 -4.98 5.67 -8.59
CA LEU A 12 -4.40 6.73 -7.76
C LEU A 12 -2.95 6.98 -8.20
N ILE A 13 -2.58 8.24 -8.42
CA ILE A 13 -1.19 8.63 -8.71
C ILE A 13 -0.71 9.51 -7.56
N PHE A 14 0.42 9.15 -6.96
CA PHE A 14 1.01 9.82 -5.82
C PHE A 14 2.49 10.11 -6.08
N GLU A 15 2.95 11.29 -5.72
CA GLU A 15 4.38 11.60 -5.68
C GLU A 15 4.88 11.42 -4.25
N CYS A 16 6.04 10.80 -4.06
CA CYS A 16 6.66 10.62 -2.76
C CYS A 16 7.98 11.38 -2.71
N ASN A 17 8.20 12.21 -1.70
CA ASN A 17 9.48 12.89 -1.45
C ASN A 17 10.20 12.35 -0.21
N ARG A 18 9.50 11.61 0.65
CA ARG A 18 10.07 10.98 1.84
C ARG A 18 9.48 9.59 2.02
N LEU A 19 10.36 8.62 2.23
CA LEU A 19 10.03 7.23 2.50
C LEU A 19 10.36 6.94 3.97
N GLU A 20 9.42 6.34 4.68
CA GLU A 20 9.62 5.85 6.05
C GLU A 20 9.29 4.37 6.09
N ILE A 21 10.20 3.56 6.64
CA ILE A 21 10.01 2.11 6.80
C ILE A 21 10.19 1.82 8.29
N ASN A 22 9.11 1.39 8.93
CA ASN A 22 9.07 1.10 10.35
C ASN A 22 8.89 -0.42 10.54
N PRO A 23 9.99 -1.16 10.79
CA PRO A 23 9.86 -2.55 11.19
C PRO A 23 9.30 -2.58 12.62
N LYS A 24 8.08 -3.12 12.78
CA LYS A 24 7.38 -3.27 14.08
C LYS A 24 7.00 -1.94 14.76
N GLU A 25 6.31 -1.05 14.06
CA GLU A 25 5.83 0.21 14.66
C GLU A 25 4.91 -0.04 15.86
N TYR A 26 4.03 -1.05 15.74
CA TYR A 26 3.20 -1.56 16.84
C TYR A 26 3.48 -3.05 17.12
N TRP A 27 3.20 -3.51 18.35
CA TRP A 27 3.51 -4.88 18.84
C TRP A 27 2.91 -6.02 18.01
N ILE A 28 2.08 -5.66 17.04
CA ILE A 28 1.27 -6.51 16.19
C ILE A 28 1.76 -6.46 14.73
N GLU A 29 2.44 -5.40 14.30
CA GLU A 29 2.81 -5.20 12.90
C GLU A 29 4.15 -5.87 12.59
N ILE A 30 4.21 -6.52 11.44
CA ILE A 30 5.44 -7.06 10.89
C ILE A 30 6.27 -5.90 10.34
N ILE A 31 5.64 -5.05 9.53
CA ILE A 31 6.27 -3.91 8.86
C ILE A 31 5.20 -2.89 8.45
N GLU A 32 5.56 -1.62 8.54
CA GLU A 32 4.87 -0.52 7.89
C GLU A 32 5.83 0.21 6.95
N VAL A 33 5.33 0.59 5.77
CA VAL A 33 6.01 1.50 4.85
C VAL A 33 5.09 2.65 4.46
N SER A 34 5.58 3.87 4.71
CA SER A 34 4.87 5.12 4.48
C SER A 34 5.56 5.96 3.39
N PHE A 35 4.79 6.31 2.37
CA PHE A 35 5.18 7.19 1.26
C PHE A 35 4.59 8.57 1.50
N ILE A 36 5.42 9.59 1.67
CA ILE A 36 5.00 10.89 2.20
C ILE A 36 5.23 12.01 1.18
N LYS A 37 4.32 12.99 1.16
CA LYS A 37 4.37 14.21 0.34
C LYS A 37 3.67 15.37 1.04
N GLY A 38 4.47 16.21 1.71
CA GLY A 38 3.95 17.29 2.54
C GLY A 38 3.13 16.68 3.68
N ASP A 39 1.87 17.09 3.81
CA ASP A 39 0.94 16.58 4.82
C ASP A 39 0.18 15.33 4.39
N ASN A 40 0.40 14.84 3.15
CA ASN A 40 -0.27 13.66 2.64
C ASN A 40 0.63 12.42 2.68
N TYR A 41 0.03 11.24 2.82
CA TYR A 41 0.75 9.97 2.79
C TYR A 41 -0.06 8.82 2.22
N ILE A 42 0.64 7.81 1.69
CA ILE A 42 0.13 6.46 1.48
C ILE A 42 0.89 5.54 2.43
N SER A 43 0.20 4.81 3.28
CA SER A 43 0.81 3.79 4.15
C SER A 43 0.41 2.39 3.68
N ILE A 44 1.36 1.46 3.81
CA ILE A 44 1.17 0.03 3.57
C ILE A 44 1.69 -0.71 4.78
N SER A 45 0.80 -1.46 5.44
CA SER A 45 1.16 -2.23 6.63
C SER A 45 0.70 -3.67 6.53
N ARG A 46 1.34 -4.52 7.33
CA ARG A 46 0.97 -5.92 7.49
C ARG A 46 1.01 -6.34 8.96
N LEU A 47 -0.07 -6.98 9.40
CA LEU A 47 -0.22 -7.49 10.76
C LEU A 47 0.29 -8.93 10.87
N SER A 48 0.88 -9.28 12.01
CA SER A 48 1.50 -10.60 12.29
C SER A 48 0.52 -11.76 12.47
N TYR A 49 -0.78 -11.48 12.62
CA TYR A 49 -1.80 -12.52 12.82
C TYR A 49 -2.79 -12.63 11.66
N GLU A 50 -2.59 -11.87 10.58
CA GLU A 50 -3.44 -11.91 9.40
C GLU A 50 -2.63 -12.08 8.13
N ASP A 51 -3.23 -12.73 7.14
CA ASP A 51 -2.67 -12.86 5.80
C ASP A 51 -3.09 -11.67 4.91
N GLU A 52 -3.29 -10.49 5.49
CA GLU A 52 -3.79 -9.29 4.81
C GLU A 52 -2.74 -8.17 4.74
N ILE A 53 -2.72 -7.47 3.62
CA ILE A 53 -2.03 -6.18 3.43
C ILE A 53 -3.07 -5.07 3.51
N TYR A 54 -2.71 -4.06 4.27
CA TYR A 54 -3.48 -2.88 4.56
C TYR A 54 -2.90 -1.73 3.75
N ILE A 55 -3.73 -1.00 3.00
CA ILE A 55 -3.29 0.19 2.26
C ILE A 55 -4.23 1.35 2.57
N GLU A 56 -3.70 2.48 3.00
CA GLU A 56 -4.47 3.69 3.29
C GLU A 56 -3.85 4.95 2.66
N TYR A 57 -4.70 5.94 2.40
CA TYR A 57 -4.32 7.27 1.94
C TYR A 57 -4.85 8.33 2.90
N ASN A 58 -3.95 8.99 3.64
CA ASN A 58 -4.23 10.01 4.67
C ASN A 58 -5.06 9.57 5.89
N ASP A 59 -6.04 8.69 5.72
CA ASP A 59 -6.97 8.27 6.76
C ASP A 59 -7.68 6.94 6.44
N GLN A 60 -8.42 6.44 7.45
CA GLN A 60 -9.17 5.19 7.39
C GLN A 60 -10.44 5.23 6.52
N ILE A 61 -10.82 6.38 5.94
CA ILE A 61 -11.94 6.41 4.97
C ILE A 61 -11.47 6.16 3.54
N ASN A 62 -10.16 6.29 3.29
CA ASN A 62 -9.51 6.01 2.01
C ASN A 62 -8.56 4.80 2.12
N CYS A 63 -9.09 3.66 2.53
CA CYS A 63 -8.32 2.44 2.68
C CYS A 63 -8.90 1.24 1.88
N LEU A 64 -8.06 0.22 1.73
CA LEU A 64 -8.43 -1.10 1.27
C LEU A 64 -7.61 -2.16 1.99
N TYR A 65 -8.13 -3.38 1.99
CA TYR A 65 -7.55 -4.56 2.63
C TYR A 65 -7.67 -5.72 1.66
N SER A 66 -6.59 -6.49 1.52
CA SER A 66 -6.52 -7.60 0.58
C SER A 66 -5.59 -8.68 1.10
N ASN A 67 -5.84 -9.93 0.74
CA ASN A 67 -4.87 -10.99 1.01
C ASN A 67 -3.52 -10.64 0.37
N TYR A 68 -2.41 -10.90 1.05
CA TYR A 68 -1.09 -10.54 0.53
C TYR A 68 -0.80 -11.12 -0.86
N LYS A 69 -1.38 -12.28 -1.21
CA LYS A 69 -1.24 -12.92 -2.53
C LYS A 69 -1.95 -12.17 -3.65
N ASP A 70 -2.93 -11.35 -3.30
CA ASP A 70 -3.75 -10.58 -4.22
C ASP A 70 -3.22 -9.16 -4.44
N VAL A 71 -2.12 -8.79 -3.77
CA VAL A 71 -1.42 -7.51 -3.95
C VAL A 71 -0.12 -7.72 -4.70
N LYS A 72 0.06 -7.02 -5.81
CA LYS A 72 1.27 -7.05 -6.63
C LYS A 72 2.02 -5.74 -6.53
N PHE A 73 3.31 -5.83 -6.19
CA PHE A 73 4.25 -4.72 -6.22
C PHE A 73 5.18 -4.86 -7.41
N GLU A 74 5.35 -3.79 -8.19
CA GLU A 74 6.32 -3.71 -9.28
C GLU A 74 7.08 -2.39 -9.16
N LEU A 75 8.37 -2.46 -8.81
CA LEU A 75 9.27 -1.31 -8.77
C LEU A 75 10.12 -1.30 -10.04
N LYS A 76 9.92 -0.27 -10.87
CA LYS A 76 10.74 -0.03 -12.07
C LYS A 76 11.33 1.38 -12.00
N GLU A 77 12.66 1.45 -11.97
CA GLU A 77 13.40 2.69 -11.76
C GLU A 77 12.90 3.38 -10.47
N ASN A 78 12.24 4.53 -10.59
CA ASN A 78 11.69 5.28 -9.48
C ASN A 78 10.15 5.25 -9.43
N ILE A 79 9.51 4.31 -10.12
CA ILE A 79 8.05 4.17 -10.15
C ILE A 79 7.66 2.84 -9.50
N LEU A 80 6.92 2.92 -8.40
CA LEU A 80 6.26 1.79 -7.80
C LEU A 80 4.82 1.70 -8.32
N SER A 81 4.48 0.56 -8.93
CA SER A 81 3.11 0.22 -9.29
C SER A 81 2.58 -0.82 -8.32
N ILE A 82 1.39 -0.58 -7.79
CA ILE A 82 0.69 -1.47 -6.88
C ILE A 82 -0.64 -1.83 -7.52
N GLN A 83 -0.91 -3.12 -7.64
CA GLN A 83 -2.17 -3.63 -8.16
C GLN A 83 -2.80 -4.61 -7.18
N VAL A 84 -4.04 -4.33 -6.79
CA VAL A 84 -4.87 -5.21 -5.96
C VAL A 84 -5.83 -5.95 -6.88
N LEU A 85 -5.66 -7.26 -7.00
CA LEU A 85 -6.44 -8.11 -7.91
C LEU A 85 -7.81 -8.46 -7.33
N ASN A 86 -7.84 -8.77 -6.04
CA ASN A 86 -9.02 -9.07 -5.26
C ASN A 86 -8.93 -8.31 -3.94
N ASN A 87 -10.03 -7.70 -3.48
CA ASN A 87 -10.05 -6.98 -2.21
C ASN A 87 -11.11 -7.60 -1.30
N ASN A 88 -10.73 -7.82 -0.05
CA ASN A 88 -11.65 -8.33 0.98
C ASN A 88 -12.61 -7.20 1.40
N LYS A 89 -12.05 -5.98 1.53
CA LYS A 89 -12.79 -4.74 1.76
C LYS A 89 -12.11 -3.60 1.01
N ARG A 90 -12.90 -2.80 0.32
CA ARG A 90 -12.46 -1.59 -0.39
C ARG A 90 -13.41 -0.45 -0.04
N TYR A 91 -12.86 0.62 0.53
CA TYR A 91 -13.59 1.86 0.76
C TYR A 91 -13.37 2.80 -0.44
N ASN A 92 -12.97 4.05 -0.18
CA ASN A 92 -12.77 5.02 -1.26
C ASN A 92 -11.46 4.83 -2.06
N MET A 93 -10.65 3.83 -1.70
CA MET A 93 -9.32 3.63 -2.28
C MET A 93 -9.36 2.93 -3.66
N PRO A 94 -8.62 3.42 -4.68
CA PRO A 94 -8.46 2.71 -5.96
C PRO A 94 -7.68 1.39 -5.86
N CYS A 95 -7.99 0.42 -6.73
CA CYS A 95 -7.27 -0.88 -6.78
C CYS A 95 -5.93 -0.82 -7.52
N LYS A 96 -5.64 0.29 -8.22
CA LYS A 96 -4.35 0.55 -8.85
C LYS A 96 -3.76 1.81 -8.26
N ILE A 97 -2.53 1.74 -7.81
CA ILE A 97 -1.80 2.85 -7.21
C ILE A 97 -0.46 2.95 -7.91
N ARG A 98 -0.06 4.17 -8.27
CA ARG A 98 1.26 4.46 -8.82
C ARG A 98 1.93 5.50 -7.95
N ILE A 99 3.09 5.17 -7.42
CA ILE A 99 3.90 6.06 -6.58
C ILE A 99 5.17 6.43 -7.34
N VAL A 100 5.36 7.71 -7.60
CA VAL A 100 6.60 8.26 -8.17
C VAL A 100 7.53 8.63 -7.03
N LEU A 101 8.66 7.94 -6.93
CA LEU A 101 9.62 8.06 -5.86
C LEU A 101 10.66 9.14 -6.24
N ASN A 102 10.62 10.27 -5.54
CA ASN A 102 11.62 11.33 -5.63
C ASN A 102 12.60 11.24 -4.44
N THR A 103 12.88 10.03 -3.99
CA THR A 103 13.73 9.70 -2.84
C THR A 103 14.43 8.36 -3.08
N ASN A 104 15.39 8.02 -2.22
CA ASN A 104 16.09 6.74 -2.30
C ASN A 104 15.12 5.59 -1.98
N CYS A 105 15.04 4.60 -2.86
CA CYS A 105 14.11 3.48 -2.78
C CYS A 105 14.80 2.10 -2.70
N ASN A 106 16.10 2.06 -2.43
CA ASN A 106 16.87 0.81 -2.45
C ASN A 106 16.38 -0.22 -1.42
N SER A 107 15.79 0.22 -0.31
CA SER A 107 15.27 -0.62 0.78
C SER A 107 13.86 -1.18 0.51
N LEU A 108 13.20 -0.78 -0.58
CA LEU A 108 11.83 -1.20 -0.86
C LEU A 108 11.72 -2.69 -1.26
N ASN A 109 12.72 -3.25 -1.93
CA ASN A 109 12.68 -4.64 -2.37
C ASN A 109 12.55 -5.60 -1.17
N GLU A 110 13.39 -5.45 -0.15
CA GLU A 110 13.31 -6.23 1.09
C GLU A 110 11.97 -6.04 1.81
N THR A 111 11.46 -4.81 1.81
CA THR A 111 10.14 -4.49 2.39
C THR A 111 9.01 -5.22 1.67
N PHE A 112 9.04 -5.29 0.33
CA PHE A 112 8.03 -5.99 -0.46
C PHE A 112 8.14 -7.51 -0.36
N GLU A 113 9.34 -8.05 -0.13
CA GLU A 113 9.53 -9.46 0.19
C GLU A 113 8.86 -9.80 1.52
N ILE A 114 9.06 -8.99 2.55
CA ILE A 114 8.40 -9.16 3.86
C ILE A 114 6.87 -9.04 3.72
N LEU A 115 6.39 -8.01 3.03
CA LEU A 115 4.96 -7.80 2.78
C LEU A 115 4.31 -8.95 2.00
N GLN A 116 5.07 -9.72 1.21
CA GLN A 116 4.57 -10.85 0.43
C GLN A 116 4.91 -12.24 1.01
N ALA A 117 5.68 -12.32 2.10
CA ALA A 117 6.02 -13.60 2.71
C ALA A 117 4.81 -14.22 3.42
N PRO A 118 4.65 -15.55 3.47
CA PRO A 118 3.63 -16.18 4.30
C PRO A 118 3.87 -15.87 5.78
N THR A 119 2.80 -15.66 6.55
CA THR A 119 2.89 -15.28 7.98
C THR A 119 3.59 -16.33 8.85
N LYS A 120 3.61 -17.59 8.42
CA LYS A 120 4.32 -18.69 9.12
C LYS A 120 5.84 -18.65 8.95
N ASP A 121 6.33 -17.85 8.00
CA ASP A 121 7.74 -17.80 7.60
C ASP A 121 8.41 -16.47 8.03
N LEU A 122 7.71 -15.63 8.79
CA LEU A 122 8.13 -14.32 9.32
C LEU A 122 8.35 -14.38 10.84
#